data_AF-A0A2P5W8U0-F1
#
_entry.id   AF-A0A2P5W8U0-F1
#
_cell.length_a   1.000
_cell.length_b   1.000
_cell.length_c   1.000
_cell.angle_alpha   90.00
_cell.angle_beta   90.00
_cell.angle_gamma   90.00
#
_symmetry.space_group_name_H-M   'P 1'
#
loop_
_entity.id
_entity.type
_entity.pdbx_description
1 polymer ?
#
loop_
_entity_poly.entity_id
_entity_poly.type
_entity_poly.pdbx_seq_one_letter_code
_entity_poly.pdbx_strand_id
1 'polypeptide(L)'
;MDWSISWDESSLNAYKEVFRALCLIPILHYVIAFMVIWVVFLYNFLEFHFFQDFFSGFRGAPVALTFHPTSHIYHGVVSKCKILHGRYIATPWLSSPHFQTAFLNFFGNPPAFSYRRQLFHASDGGTIALDWLTSSDISRGAFEVNHTISKDDTTPLVVVIPGLTSDSTSSSDCFYNAGWTEDARVVIDYLHHQYPKAPLFAIGTSIGANILVKYLGEDREKVPVAGAVAICSPWDLLVSALSIPKSSY
;
A
#
# COMPACT_ATOMS: atom_id res chain seq x y z
N MET A 1 -25.47 -54.34 -33.50
CA MET A 1 -24.62 -53.22 -33.96
C MET A 1 -23.80 -52.79 -32.76
N ASP A 2 -22.68 -53.47 -32.54
CA ASP A 2 -21.74 -53.12 -31.47
C ASP A 2 -20.78 -52.07 -32.01
N TRP A 3 -20.84 -50.87 -31.44
CA TRP A 3 -19.87 -49.80 -31.67
C TRP A 3 -18.72 -49.95 -30.67
N SER A 4 -17.90 -51.00 -30.84
CA SER A 4 -16.65 -51.10 -30.10
C SER A 4 -15.67 -50.03 -30.60
N ILE A 5 -15.57 -48.98 -29.80
CA ILE A 5 -14.62 -47.85 -29.87
C ILE A 5 -13.19 -48.41 -30.08
N SER A 6 -12.67 -48.34 -31.31
CA SER A 6 -11.35 -48.85 -31.71
C SER A 6 -10.18 -47.92 -31.36
N TRP A 7 -10.23 -47.33 -30.17
CA TRP A 7 -9.09 -46.59 -29.63
C TRP A 7 -8.35 -47.53 -28.68
N ASP A 8 -7.22 -48.15 -29.07
CA ASP A 8 -6.10 -48.23 -28.11
C ASP A 8 -4.75 -48.85 -28.54
N GLU A 9 -4.55 -49.56 -29.66
CA GLU A 9 -3.25 -50.23 -29.86
C GLU A 9 -2.16 -49.33 -30.49
N SER A 10 -2.52 -48.52 -31.49
CA SER A 10 -1.54 -47.66 -32.18
C SER A 10 -1.14 -46.44 -31.33
N SER A 11 -2.10 -45.88 -30.59
CA SER A 11 -1.87 -44.80 -29.62
C SER A 11 -0.94 -45.25 -28.51
N LEU A 12 -1.20 -46.41 -27.91
CA LEU A 12 -0.39 -46.97 -26.83
C LEU A 12 1.06 -47.26 -27.29
N ASN A 13 1.24 -47.73 -28.52
CA ASN A 13 2.57 -47.89 -29.11
C ASN A 13 3.26 -46.55 -29.38
N ALA A 14 2.55 -45.54 -29.87
CA ALA A 14 3.12 -44.20 -30.06
C ALA A 14 3.61 -43.59 -28.73
N TYR A 15 2.85 -43.73 -27.64
CA TYR A 15 3.28 -43.26 -26.32
C TYR A 15 4.49 -44.01 -25.78
N LYS A 16 4.58 -45.33 -26.01
CA LYS A 16 5.76 -46.14 -25.62
C LYS A 16 7.03 -45.69 -26.33
N GLU A 17 6.95 -45.41 -27.63
CA GLU A 17 8.09 -44.93 -28.40
C GLU A 17 8.54 -43.53 -27.97
N VAL A 18 7.59 -42.63 -27.68
CA VAL A 18 7.90 -41.31 -27.10
C VAL A 18 8.56 -41.45 -25.72
N PHE A 19 8.03 -42.31 -24.85
CA PHE A 19 8.59 -42.55 -23.53
C PHE A 19 10.03 -43.09 -23.60
N ARG A 20 10.27 -44.04 -24.51
CA ARG A 20 11.61 -44.61 -24.73
C ARG A 20 12.59 -43.55 -25.24
N ALA A 21 12.15 -42.70 -26.18
CA ALA A 21 12.94 -41.58 -26.67
C ALA A 21 13.29 -40.58 -25.54
N LEU A 22 12.34 -40.29 -24.65
CA LEU A 22 12.56 -39.42 -23.49
C LEU A 22 13.56 -40.05 -22.49
N CYS A 23 13.49 -41.35 -22.22
CA CYS A 23 14.44 -42.02 -21.33
C CYS A 23 15.89 -42.07 -21.86
N LEU A 24 16.10 -41.88 -23.17
CA LEU A 24 17.43 -41.83 -23.78
C LEU A 24 18.12 -40.47 -23.59
N ILE A 25 17.37 -39.41 -23.25
CA ILE A 25 17.93 -38.10 -22.97
C ILE A 25 18.65 -38.13 -21.61
N PRO A 26 19.92 -37.67 -21.52
CA PRO A 26 20.63 -37.64 -20.24
C PRO A 26 19.91 -36.79 -19.19
N ILE A 27 19.87 -37.27 -17.94
CA ILE A 27 19.22 -36.60 -16.79
C ILE A 27 19.63 -35.13 -16.66
N LEU A 28 20.88 -34.79 -16.99
CA LEU A 28 21.39 -33.42 -16.97
C LEU A 28 20.54 -32.45 -17.80
N HIS A 29 20.01 -32.86 -18.96
CA HIS A 29 19.17 -31.99 -19.80
C HIS A 29 17.83 -31.69 -19.12
N TYR A 30 17.24 -32.65 -18.41
CA TYR A 30 16.04 -32.44 -17.62
C TYR A 30 16.29 -31.50 -16.45
N VAL A 31 17.43 -31.63 -15.77
CA VAL A 31 17.83 -30.71 -14.69
C VAL A 31 18.03 -29.29 -15.22
N ILE A 32 18.72 -29.13 -16.36
CA ILE A 32 18.91 -27.82 -17.00
C ILE A 32 17.57 -27.23 -17.41
N ALA A 33 16.70 -28.00 -18.09
CA ALA A 33 15.38 -27.54 -18.50
C ALA A 33 14.54 -27.11 -17.29
N PHE A 34 14.53 -27.90 -16.22
CA PHE A 34 13.86 -27.56 -14.97
C PHE A 34 14.41 -26.27 -14.37
N MET A 35 15.74 -26.11 -14.30
CA MET A 35 16.38 -24.89 -13.80
C MET A 35 16.01 -23.67 -14.64
N VAL A 36 16.00 -23.78 -15.97
CA VAL A 36 15.59 -22.69 -16.86
C VAL A 36 14.12 -22.32 -16.61
N ILE A 37 13.23 -23.30 -16.55
CA ILE A 37 11.80 -23.08 -16.25
C ILE A 37 11.66 -22.41 -14.87
N TRP A 38 12.40 -22.87 -13.86
CA TRP A 38 12.38 -22.31 -12.52
C TRP A 38 12.90 -20.87 -12.46
N VAL A 39 13.97 -20.56 -13.17
CA VAL A 39 14.51 -19.19 -13.25
C VAL A 39 13.52 -18.27 -13.95
N VAL A 40 12.89 -18.72 -15.05
CA VAL A 40 11.84 -17.96 -15.73
C VAL A 40 10.63 -17.77 -14.80
N PHE A 41 10.21 -18.82 -14.08
CA PHE A 41 9.14 -18.72 -13.10
C PHE A 41 9.48 -17.72 -12.00
N LEU A 42 10.66 -17.81 -11.38
CA LEU A 42 11.11 -16.89 -10.33
C LEU A 42 11.22 -15.45 -10.83
N TYR A 43 11.73 -15.24 -12.04
CA TYR A 43 11.83 -13.90 -12.64
C TYR A 43 10.44 -13.25 -12.79
N ASN A 44 9.46 -14.03 -13.27
CA ASN A 44 8.09 -13.56 -13.42
C ASN A 44 7.38 -13.41 -12.07
N PHE A 45 7.53 -14.38 -11.17
CA PHE A 45 6.89 -14.39 -9.85
C PHE A 45 7.41 -13.27 -8.95
N LEU A 46 8.71 -12.97 -9.01
CA LEU A 46 9.32 -11.90 -8.23
C LEU A 46 9.24 -10.54 -8.94
N GLU A 47 8.67 -10.46 -10.14
CA GLU A 47 8.60 -9.22 -10.93
C GLU A 47 9.96 -8.50 -11.01
N PHE A 48 11.02 -9.25 -11.34
CA PHE A 48 12.38 -8.73 -11.25
C PHE A 48 12.75 -7.91 -12.49
N HIS A 49 12.63 -6.58 -12.46
CA HIS A 49 12.86 -5.75 -13.67
C HIS A 49 14.34 -5.48 -14.00
N PHE A 50 15.29 -6.05 -13.25
CA PHE A 50 16.72 -5.76 -13.41
C PHE A 50 17.24 -5.97 -14.83
N PHE A 51 16.93 -7.10 -15.47
CA PHE A 51 17.46 -7.39 -16.80
C PHE A 51 16.87 -6.45 -17.86
N GLN A 52 15.59 -6.11 -17.74
CA GLN A 52 14.94 -5.11 -18.59
C GLN A 52 15.58 -3.73 -18.41
N ASP A 53 15.84 -3.30 -17.18
CA ASP A 53 16.52 -2.04 -16.88
C ASP A 53 17.98 -2.06 -17.36
N PHE A 54 18.68 -3.18 -17.19
CA PHE A 54 20.06 -3.36 -17.66
C PHE A 54 20.16 -3.24 -19.19
N PHE A 55 19.33 -3.96 -19.95
CA PHE A 55 19.34 -3.88 -21.41
C PHE A 55 18.83 -2.53 -21.95
N SER A 56 18.01 -1.81 -21.18
CA SER A 56 17.59 -0.44 -21.52
C SER A 56 18.59 0.63 -21.06
N GLY A 57 19.70 0.25 -20.44
CA GLY A 57 20.76 1.16 -19.94
C GLY A 57 20.32 2.00 -18.75
N PHE A 58 19.44 1.46 -17.89
CA PHE A 58 18.86 2.11 -16.71
C PHE A 58 18.24 3.47 -17.03
N ARG A 59 17.72 3.64 -18.25
CA ARG A 59 17.13 4.92 -18.69
C ARG A 59 15.77 5.20 -18.02
N GLY A 60 15.18 4.20 -17.37
CA GLY A 60 13.87 4.26 -16.72
C GLY A 60 12.69 4.10 -17.67
N ALA A 61 11.52 3.84 -17.10
CA ALA A 61 10.26 3.77 -17.82
C ALA A 61 9.47 5.07 -17.64
N PRO A 62 8.73 5.55 -18.67
CA PRO A 62 7.78 6.64 -18.47
C PRO A 62 6.70 6.22 -17.46
N VAL A 63 6.25 7.15 -16.63
CA VAL A 63 5.16 6.88 -15.69
C VAL A 63 3.86 6.71 -16.48
N ALA A 64 3.24 5.53 -16.37
CA ALA A 64 1.91 5.28 -16.88
C ALA A 64 0.87 5.75 -15.85
N LEU A 65 -0.07 6.60 -16.27
CA LEU A 65 -1.11 7.14 -15.40
C LEU A 65 -2.46 6.53 -15.78
N THR A 66 -3.13 5.92 -14.81
CA THR A 66 -4.52 5.46 -14.95
C THR A 66 -5.41 6.44 -14.21
N PHE A 67 -6.28 7.15 -14.93
CA PHE A 67 -7.22 8.11 -14.33
C PHE A 67 -8.48 8.26 -15.19
N HIS A 68 -9.55 8.79 -14.59
CA HIS A 68 -10.77 9.06 -15.30
C HIS A 68 -10.62 10.32 -16.19
N PRO A 69 -10.84 10.24 -17.52
CA PRO A 69 -10.50 11.34 -18.45
C PRO A 69 -11.26 12.65 -18.21
N THR A 70 -12.41 12.62 -17.55
CA THR A 70 -13.23 13.81 -17.28
C THR A 70 -12.89 14.49 -15.95
N SER A 71 -11.97 13.95 -15.16
CA SER A 71 -11.66 14.52 -13.85
C SER A 71 -10.78 15.76 -13.96
N HIS A 72 -11.38 16.93 -13.70
CA HIS A 72 -10.67 18.21 -13.65
C HIS A 72 -9.56 18.26 -12.60
N ILE A 73 -9.73 17.55 -11.48
CA ILE A 73 -8.73 17.49 -10.41
C ILE A 73 -7.48 16.78 -10.91
N TYR A 74 -7.63 15.61 -11.56
CA TYR A 74 -6.49 14.89 -12.12
C TYR A 74 -5.76 15.72 -13.17
N HIS A 75 -6.48 16.37 -14.10
CA HIS A 75 -5.85 17.26 -15.08
C HIS A 75 -5.09 18.42 -14.41
N GLY A 76 -5.65 18.99 -13.34
CA GLY A 76 -5.00 20.03 -12.55
C GLY A 76 -3.71 19.56 -11.85
N VAL A 77 -3.72 18.35 -11.28
CA VAL A 77 -2.55 17.77 -10.60
C VAL A 77 -1.48 17.35 -11.61
N VAL A 78 -1.86 16.61 -12.65
CA VAL A 78 -0.94 16.11 -13.68
C VAL A 78 -0.25 17.28 -14.36
N SER A 79 -1.00 18.28 -14.86
CA SER A 79 -0.42 19.45 -15.56
C SER A 79 0.61 20.23 -14.75
N LYS A 80 0.50 20.23 -13.42
CA LYS A 80 1.41 20.98 -12.52
C LYS A 80 2.54 20.12 -11.94
N CYS A 81 2.37 18.79 -11.88
CA CYS A 81 3.34 17.90 -11.27
C CYS A 81 4.38 17.41 -12.28
N LYS A 82 5.57 18.02 -12.26
CA LYS A 82 6.68 17.66 -13.14
C LYS A 82 7.16 16.21 -12.94
N ILE A 83 7.06 15.69 -11.72
CA ILE A 83 7.50 14.33 -11.38
C ILE A 83 6.67 13.28 -12.12
N LEU A 84 5.36 13.51 -12.29
CA LEU A 84 4.48 12.58 -13.01
C LEU A 84 4.80 12.48 -14.51
N HIS A 85 5.52 13.46 -15.06
CA HIS A 85 6.02 13.44 -16.44
C HIS A 85 7.45 12.90 -16.56
N GLY A 86 8.06 12.53 -15.44
CA GLY A 86 9.40 11.99 -15.38
C GLY A 86 9.48 10.53 -15.81
N ARG A 87 10.69 9.97 -15.70
CA ARG A 87 10.92 8.53 -15.85
C ARG A 87 11.19 7.93 -14.48
N TYR A 88 10.55 6.81 -14.19
CA TYR A 88 10.80 6.04 -12.98
C TYR A 88 11.92 5.03 -13.22
N ILE A 89 12.85 4.95 -12.28
CA ILE A 89 13.93 3.97 -12.26
C ILE A 89 13.88 3.31 -10.89
N ALA A 90 13.69 1.99 -10.86
CA ALA A 90 13.81 1.23 -9.62
C ALA A 90 15.27 1.18 -9.19
N THR A 91 15.52 1.17 -7.87
CA THR A 91 16.86 0.97 -7.34
C THR A 91 17.41 -0.37 -7.85
N PRO A 92 18.57 -0.44 -8.52
CA PRO A 92 18.99 -1.64 -9.25
C PRO A 92 19.07 -2.92 -8.40
N TRP A 93 19.45 -2.82 -7.11
CA TRP A 93 19.51 -3.96 -6.19
C TRP A 93 18.17 -4.26 -5.49
N LEU A 94 17.13 -3.48 -5.77
CA LEU A 94 15.78 -3.56 -5.20
C LEU A 94 14.73 -3.45 -6.31
N SER A 95 15.03 -4.04 -7.48
CA SER A 95 14.25 -3.97 -8.71
C SER A 95 13.01 -4.87 -8.72
N SER A 96 12.46 -5.17 -7.54
CA SER A 96 11.22 -5.94 -7.35
C SER A 96 10.43 -5.33 -6.18
N PRO A 97 9.11 -5.14 -6.31
CA PRO A 97 8.28 -4.63 -5.23
C PRO A 97 8.30 -5.56 -3.99
N HIS A 98 8.42 -6.88 -4.20
CA HIS A 98 8.53 -7.85 -3.12
C HIS A 98 9.82 -7.67 -2.33
N PHE A 99 10.95 -7.47 -3.02
CA PHE A 99 12.23 -7.21 -2.34
C PHE A 99 12.25 -5.86 -1.65
N GLN A 100 11.61 -4.82 -2.21
CA GLN A 100 11.47 -3.53 -1.53
C GLN A 100 10.74 -3.66 -0.19
N THR A 101 9.64 -4.40 -0.18
CA THR A 101 8.85 -4.67 1.02
C THR A 101 9.61 -5.53 2.03
N ALA A 102 10.23 -6.63 1.57
CA ALA A 102 11.02 -7.51 2.43
C ALA A 102 12.22 -6.78 3.05
N PHE A 103 12.92 -5.95 2.26
CA PHE A 103 14.07 -5.20 2.75
C PHE A 103 13.69 -4.26 3.90
N LEU A 104 12.57 -3.53 3.77
CA LEU A 104 12.08 -2.68 4.86
C LEU A 104 11.66 -3.48 6.09
N ASN A 105 11.13 -4.70 5.92
CA ASN A 105 10.75 -5.55 7.04
C ASN A 105 11.97 -6.11 7.79
N PHE A 106 13.00 -6.59 7.08
CA PHE A 106 14.17 -7.23 7.68
C PHE A 106 15.29 -6.27 8.09
N PHE A 107 15.47 -5.18 7.35
CA PHE A 107 16.54 -4.20 7.56
C PHE A 107 16.03 -2.82 7.97
N GLY A 108 14.72 -2.64 8.06
CA GLY A 108 14.15 -1.44 8.65
C GLY A 108 14.54 -1.35 10.12
N ASN A 109 15.03 -0.20 10.53
CA ASN A 109 15.31 0.09 11.94
C ASN A 109 14.35 1.20 12.41
N PRO A 110 13.04 0.90 12.56
CA PRO A 110 12.09 1.89 13.01
C PRO A 110 12.43 2.28 14.45
N PRO A 111 12.51 3.59 14.78
CA PRO A 111 12.69 4.01 16.16
C PRO A 111 11.54 3.51 17.04
N ALA A 112 11.89 2.99 18.22
CA ALA A 112 10.90 2.60 19.21
C ALA A 112 10.37 3.84 19.92
N PHE A 113 9.06 4.07 19.83
CA PHE A 113 8.37 5.15 20.52
C PHE A 113 7.37 4.57 21.54
N SER A 114 7.24 5.24 22.68
CA SER A 114 6.17 4.98 23.63
C SER A 114 5.06 5.99 23.38
N TYR A 115 3.93 5.52 22.87
CA TYR A 115 2.75 6.34 22.65
C TYR A 115 1.88 6.37 23.89
N ARG A 116 1.22 7.51 24.13
CA ARG A 116 0.15 7.62 25.13
C ARG A 116 -1.19 7.48 24.44
N ARG A 117 -1.90 6.39 24.70
CA ARG A 117 -3.23 6.13 24.14
C ARG A 117 -4.33 6.87 24.90
N GLN A 118 -5.20 7.55 24.16
CA GLN A 118 -6.46 8.11 24.63
C GLN A 118 -7.60 7.48 23.82
N LEU A 119 -8.59 6.89 24.50
CA LEU A 119 -9.76 6.32 23.85
C LEU A 119 -10.87 7.36 23.79
N PHE A 120 -11.46 7.53 22.63
CA PHE A 120 -12.59 8.40 22.37
C PHE A 120 -13.79 7.53 21.97
N HIS A 121 -14.89 7.65 22.69
CA HIS A 121 -16.12 6.95 22.32
C HIS A 121 -16.92 7.82 21.36
N ALA A 122 -17.15 7.28 20.16
CA ALA A 122 -17.97 7.93 19.16
C ALA A 122 -19.46 7.77 19.52
N SER A 123 -20.28 8.68 19.00
CA SER A 123 -21.73 8.71 19.28
C SER A 123 -22.49 7.51 18.74
N ASP A 124 -21.91 6.78 17.79
CA ASP A 124 -22.43 5.56 17.19
C ASP A 124 -22.05 4.29 17.97
N GLY A 125 -21.35 4.42 19.11
CA GLY A 125 -20.86 3.32 19.92
C GLY A 125 -19.48 2.80 19.47
N GLY A 126 -18.90 3.34 18.40
CA GLY A 126 -17.53 3.07 18.00
C GLY A 126 -16.51 3.61 19.01
N THR A 127 -15.29 3.10 18.95
CA THR A 127 -14.18 3.62 19.76
C THR A 127 -13.01 4.00 18.86
N ILE A 128 -12.55 5.23 18.99
CA ILE A 128 -11.39 5.78 18.29
C ILE A 128 -10.22 5.83 19.27
N ALA A 129 -9.11 5.19 18.94
CA ALA A 129 -7.88 5.29 19.71
C ALA A 129 -6.98 6.39 19.14
N LEU A 130 -6.68 7.40 19.95
CA LEU A 130 -5.73 8.46 19.63
C LEU A 130 -4.43 8.23 20.38
N ASP A 131 -3.37 7.93 19.63
CA ASP A 131 -2.04 7.65 20.17
C ASP A 131 -1.15 8.91 20.07
N TRP A 132 -0.81 9.49 21.22
CA TRP A 132 -0.05 10.72 21.32
C TRP A 132 1.46 10.46 21.40
N LEU A 133 2.22 11.29 20.70
CA LEU A 133 3.68 11.38 20.80
C LEU A 133 4.09 12.85 20.90
N THR A 134 4.79 13.22 21.97
CA THR A 134 5.23 14.61 22.21
C THR A 134 6.74 14.77 22.04
N SER A 135 7.20 16.01 21.84
CA SER A 135 8.64 16.32 21.73
C SER A 135 9.42 15.99 23.01
N SER A 136 8.77 16.05 24.17
CA SER A 136 9.32 15.61 25.45
C SER A 136 9.58 14.11 25.50
N ASP A 137 8.69 13.29 24.91
CA ASP A 137 8.84 11.83 24.89
C ASP A 137 10.01 11.37 24.02
N ILE A 138 10.33 12.16 22.98
CA ILE A 138 11.48 11.94 22.08
C ILE A 138 12.79 12.38 22.75
N SER A 139 12.75 13.43 23.58
CA SER A 139 13.96 14.05 24.16
C SER A 139 14.37 13.47 25.52
N ARG A 140 13.45 12.81 26.24
CA ARG A 140 13.73 12.25 27.57
C ARG A 140 13.10 10.87 27.68
N GLY A 141 13.96 9.84 27.77
CA GLY A 141 13.53 8.50 28.12
C GLY A 141 12.74 8.51 29.43
N ALA A 142 11.45 8.20 29.30
CA ALA A 142 10.50 7.80 30.34
C ALA A 142 10.77 8.37 31.75
N PHE A 143 10.33 9.59 32.05
CA PHE A 143 9.93 9.95 33.41
C PHE A 143 8.81 11.00 33.37
N GLU A 144 7.60 10.47 33.52
CA GLU A 144 6.44 11.03 34.23
C GLU A 144 6.40 12.56 34.38
N VAL A 145 5.66 13.23 33.49
CA VAL A 145 5.01 14.52 33.78
C VAL A 145 3.63 14.48 33.14
N ASN A 146 2.58 14.67 33.94
CA ASN A 146 1.25 14.99 33.46
C ASN A 146 1.31 16.36 32.74
N HIS A 147 1.70 16.35 31.47
CA HIS A 147 1.72 17.55 30.66
C HIS A 147 0.30 17.81 30.17
N THR A 148 -0.44 18.63 30.91
CA THR A 148 -1.64 19.29 30.38
C THR A 148 -1.14 20.32 29.37
N ILE A 149 -1.16 19.95 28.08
CA ILE A 149 -0.90 20.90 26.99
C ILE A 149 -1.88 22.06 27.18
N SER A 150 -1.34 23.27 27.33
CA SER A 150 -2.14 24.47 27.56
C SER A 150 -2.92 24.83 26.30
N LYS A 151 -4.10 25.43 26.46
CA LYS A 151 -4.88 25.96 25.32
C LYS A 151 -4.16 27.10 24.59
N ASP A 152 -3.16 27.69 25.23
CA ASP A 152 -2.30 28.73 24.65
C ASP A 152 -1.07 28.18 23.92
N ASP A 153 -0.90 26.86 23.87
CA ASP A 153 0.22 26.24 23.18
C ASP A 153 0.10 26.44 21.66
N THR A 154 1.19 26.88 21.04
CA THR A 154 1.31 27.11 19.60
C THR A 154 2.08 25.99 18.90
N THR A 155 2.43 24.92 19.62
CA THR A 155 3.14 23.76 19.07
C THR A 155 2.31 23.13 17.96
N PRO A 156 2.85 22.97 16.73
CA PRO A 156 2.13 22.36 15.62
C PRO A 156 1.66 20.94 15.95
N LEU A 157 0.42 20.63 15.60
CA LEU A 157 -0.17 19.31 15.78
C LEU A 157 -0.22 18.59 14.43
N VAL A 158 0.28 17.36 14.38
CA VAL A 158 0.24 16.52 13.18
C VAL A 158 -0.59 15.28 13.48
N VAL A 159 -1.73 15.16 12.81
CA VAL A 159 -2.63 14.00 12.90
C VAL A 159 -2.27 13.03 11.79
N VAL A 160 -1.95 11.78 12.15
CA VAL A 160 -1.68 10.73 11.17
C VAL A 160 -2.87 9.79 11.12
N ILE A 161 -3.51 9.68 9.95
CA ILE A 161 -4.60 8.76 9.65
C ILE A 161 -3.97 7.56 8.93
N PRO A 162 -3.79 6.42 9.63
CA PRO A 162 -3.11 5.27 9.09
C PRO A 162 -3.94 4.60 7.99
N GLY A 163 -3.28 3.68 7.26
CA GLY A 163 -3.97 2.75 6.37
C GLY A 163 -4.74 1.66 7.13
N LEU A 164 -4.96 0.51 6.50
CA LEU A 164 -5.46 -0.68 7.20
C LEU A 164 -4.36 -1.16 8.16
N THR A 165 -4.54 -0.89 9.44
CA THR A 165 -3.82 -1.58 10.50
C THR A 165 -4.69 -2.76 10.89
N SER A 166 -4.27 -3.98 10.54
CA SER A 166 -4.96 -5.18 11.02
C SER A 166 -4.68 -5.33 12.51
N ASP A 167 -5.56 -4.79 13.35
CA ASP A 167 -5.63 -5.10 14.77
C ASP A 167 -6.93 -5.87 15.06
N SER A 168 -6.78 -7.13 15.44
CA SER A 168 -7.90 -8.04 15.74
C SER A 168 -8.65 -7.71 17.04
N THR A 169 -8.46 -6.52 17.59
CA THR A 169 -8.98 -6.09 18.89
C THR A 169 -9.96 -4.92 18.80
N SER A 170 -10.30 -4.44 17.59
CA SER A 170 -11.31 -3.41 17.43
C SER A 170 -12.71 -3.98 17.73
N SER A 171 -13.25 -3.61 18.89
CA SER A 171 -14.55 -4.06 19.42
C SER A 171 -15.72 -3.21 18.92
N SER A 172 -15.70 -2.80 17.64
CA SER A 172 -16.78 -2.00 17.05
C SER A 172 -17.62 -2.87 16.12
N ASP A 173 -18.94 -2.89 16.32
CA ASP A 173 -19.92 -3.58 15.45
C ASP A 173 -20.05 -2.94 14.05
N CYS A 174 -19.33 -1.84 13.81
CA CYS A 174 -19.26 -1.17 12.51
C CYS A 174 -17.96 -1.55 11.80
N PHE A 175 -18.08 -2.15 10.61
CA PHE A 175 -16.94 -2.47 9.76
C PHE A 175 -16.19 -1.18 9.36
N TYR A 176 -14.85 -1.21 9.44
CA TYR A 176 -13.99 -0.17 8.89
C TYR A 176 -14.39 0.14 7.43
N ASN A 177 -14.85 1.36 7.18
CA ASN A 177 -15.27 1.80 5.86
C ASN A 177 -14.26 2.83 5.31
N ALA A 178 -13.64 2.49 4.18
CA ALA A 178 -12.68 3.30 3.44
C ALA A 178 -13.15 4.73 3.08
N GLY A 179 -14.45 5.01 3.21
CA GLY A 179 -15.07 6.30 2.95
C GLY A 179 -15.74 6.96 4.16
N TRP A 180 -15.57 6.42 5.38
CA TRP A 180 -16.11 7.03 6.59
C TRP A 180 -15.22 8.19 7.05
N THR A 181 -15.72 9.41 6.88
CA THR A 181 -14.99 10.65 7.20
C THR A 181 -15.31 11.19 8.59
N GLU A 182 -16.32 10.63 9.26
CA GLU A 182 -16.81 11.15 10.54
C GLU A 182 -15.80 11.00 11.66
N ASP A 183 -15.10 9.87 11.75
CA ASP A 183 -14.08 9.67 12.78
C ASP A 183 -12.95 10.71 12.67
N ALA A 184 -12.51 10.99 11.43
CA ALA A 184 -11.52 12.03 11.16
C ALA A 184 -12.05 13.41 11.53
N ARG A 185 -13.30 13.71 11.17
CA ARG A 185 -13.99 14.99 11.47
C ARG A 185 -14.08 15.22 12.98
N VAL A 186 -14.57 14.24 13.73
CA VAL A 186 -14.72 14.29 15.20
C VAL A 186 -13.38 14.51 15.89
N VAL A 187 -12.33 13.78 15.49
CA VAL A 187 -11.00 13.93 16.08
C VAL A 187 -10.39 15.29 15.74
N ILE A 188 -10.45 15.71 14.48
CA ILE A 188 -9.89 16.99 14.03
C ILE A 188 -10.59 18.16 14.73
N ASP A 189 -11.92 18.14 14.81
CA ASP A 189 -12.69 19.17 15.50
C ASP A 189 -12.38 19.18 17.00
N TYR A 190 -12.29 18.02 17.65
CA TYR A 190 -11.89 17.92 19.05
C TYR A 190 -10.52 18.55 19.29
N LEU A 191 -9.53 18.24 18.44
CA LEU A 191 -8.17 18.77 18.54
C LEU A 191 -8.13 20.29 18.32
N HIS A 192 -8.87 20.79 17.33
CA HIS A 192 -8.94 22.21 17.06
C HIS A 192 -9.59 23.00 18.20
N HIS A 193 -10.66 22.46 18.81
CA HIS A 193 -11.29 23.10 19.97
C HIS A 193 -10.42 23.05 21.23
N GLN A 194 -9.67 21.97 21.41
CA GLN A 194 -8.79 21.81 22.56
C GLN A 194 -7.53 22.67 22.43
N TYR A 195 -6.99 22.82 21.22
CA TYR A 195 -5.75 23.56 20.92
C TYR A 195 -5.97 24.61 19.80
N PRO A 196 -6.76 25.65 20.05
CA PRO A 196 -7.21 26.59 19.01
C PRO A 196 -6.09 27.45 18.42
N LYS A 197 -4.97 27.60 19.13
CA LYS A 197 -3.80 28.38 18.68
C LYS A 197 -2.73 27.53 17.99
N ALA A 198 -2.82 26.21 18.06
CA ALA A 198 -1.88 25.30 17.43
C ALA A 198 -2.26 25.10 15.95
N PRO A 199 -1.32 25.29 15.00
CA PRO A 199 -1.59 24.94 13.61
C PRO A 199 -1.72 23.42 13.47
N LEU A 200 -2.85 22.97 12.90
CA LEU A 200 -3.18 21.55 12.74
C LEU A 200 -2.87 21.08 11.32
N PHE A 201 -2.13 19.99 11.20
CA PHE A 201 -1.81 19.33 9.92
C PHE A 201 -2.31 17.89 9.93
N ALA A 202 -2.76 17.40 8.77
CA ALA A 202 -3.24 16.03 8.63
C ALA A 202 -2.42 15.25 7.60
N ILE A 203 -2.07 14.01 7.91
CA ILE A 203 -1.34 13.12 7.01
C ILE A 203 -2.12 11.82 6.91
N GLY A 204 -2.49 11.42 5.70
CA GLY A 204 -3.15 10.15 5.44
C GLY A 204 -2.26 9.23 4.63
N THR A 205 -2.23 7.93 4.97
CA THR A 205 -1.47 6.91 4.22
C THR A 205 -2.39 5.84 3.66
N SER A 206 -2.19 5.44 2.40
CA SER A 206 -2.98 4.38 1.74
C SER A 206 -4.48 4.70 1.86
N ILE A 207 -5.30 3.82 2.44
CA ILE A 207 -6.72 4.05 2.65
C ILE A 207 -7.04 5.27 3.55
N GLY A 208 -6.19 5.58 4.53
CA GLY A 208 -6.32 6.79 5.36
C GLY A 208 -6.11 8.07 4.55
N ALA A 209 -5.33 8.00 3.48
CA ALA A 209 -5.16 9.11 2.54
C ALA A 209 -6.45 9.37 1.74
N ASN A 210 -7.21 8.32 1.39
CA ASN A 210 -8.49 8.46 0.72
C ASN A 210 -9.53 9.08 1.66
N ILE A 211 -9.62 8.61 2.91
CA ILE A 211 -10.47 9.20 3.95
C ILE A 211 -10.15 10.68 4.13
N LEU A 212 -8.87 11.02 4.28
CA LEU A 212 -8.42 12.40 4.45
C LEU A 212 -8.86 13.28 3.28
N VAL A 213 -8.56 12.87 2.04
CA VAL A 213 -8.91 13.66 0.85
C VAL A 213 -10.43 13.82 0.72
N LYS A 214 -11.21 12.75 0.99
CA LYS A 214 -12.67 12.81 0.97
C LYS A 214 -13.21 13.79 1.99
N TYR A 215 -12.71 13.73 3.23
CA TYR A 215 -13.04 14.68 4.30
C TYR A 215 -12.76 16.13 3.87
N LEU A 216 -11.57 16.40 3.30
CA LEU A 216 -11.21 17.72 2.80
C LEU A 216 -12.15 18.21 1.68
N GLY A 217 -12.57 17.30 0.79
CA GLY A 217 -13.47 17.62 -0.32
C GLY A 217 -14.92 17.87 0.10
N GLU A 218 -15.38 17.17 1.13
CA GLU A 218 -16.72 17.31 1.72
C GLU A 218 -16.86 18.63 2.49
N ASP A 219 -15.90 18.93 3.37
CA ASP A 219 -16.01 20.02 4.34
C ASP A 219 -15.38 21.34 3.84
N ARG A 220 -14.44 21.25 2.89
CA ARG A 220 -13.83 22.39 2.17
C ARG A 220 -13.31 23.47 3.11
N GLU A 221 -13.86 24.69 3.01
CA GLU A 221 -13.46 25.87 3.80
C GLU A 221 -13.73 25.73 5.29
N LYS A 222 -14.54 24.75 5.70
CA LYS A 222 -14.84 24.49 7.12
C LYS A 222 -13.76 23.68 7.82
N VAL A 223 -12.84 23.05 7.06
CA VAL A 223 -11.82 22.19 7.64
C VAL A 223 -10.81 23.03 8.43
N PRO A 224 -10.61 22.78 9.73
CA PRO A 224 -9.72 23.56 10.57
C PRO A 224 -8.25 23.08 10.48
N VAL A 225 -7.77 22.73 9.29
CA VAL A 225 -6.38 22.29 9.07
C VAL A 225 -5.60 23.33 8.26
N ALA A 226 -4.37 23.61 8.70
CA ALA A 226 -3.44 24.49 7.99
C ALA A 226 -2.86 23.84 6.74
N GLY A 227 -2.83 22.51 6.68
CA GLY A 227 -2.36 21.76 5.52
C GLY A 227 -2.57 20.26 5.67
N ALA A 228 -2.52 19.55 4.54
CA ALA A 228 -2.72 18.10 4.50
C ALA A 228 -1.78 17.41 3.51
N VAL A 229 -1.40 16.17 3.81
CA VAL A 229 -0.56 15.32 2.98
C VAL A 229 -1.24 13.96 2.76
N ALA A 230 -1.40 13.57 1.50
CA ALA A 230 -1.94 12.26 1.11
C ALA A 230 -0.82 11.40 0.50
N ILE A 231 -0.52 10.27 1.13
CA ILE A 231 0.57 9.36 0.73
C ILE A 231 -0.04 8.07 0.17
N CYS A 232 0.29 7.73 -1.08
CA CYS A 232 -0.15 6.50 -1.76
C CYS A 232 -1.68 6.30 -1.73
N SER A 233 -2.46 7.37 -1.89
CA SER A 233 -3.93 7.30 -1.85
C SER A 233 -4.49 6.48 -3.03
N PRO A 234 -5.32 5.46 -2.79
CA PRO A 234 -6.12 4.83 -3.83
C PRO A 234 -7.35 5.70 -4.12
N TRP A 235 -7.16 6.70 -4.98
CA TRP A 235 -8.19 7.70 -5.32
C TRP A 235 -9.43 7.13 -6.00
N ASP A 236 -9.29 6.00 -6.70
CA ASP A 236 -10.39 5.21 -7.24
C ASP A 236 -10.21 3.78 -6.75
N LEU A 237 -10.92 3.40 -5.69
CA LEU A 237 -10.84 2.08 -5.09
C LEU A 237 -11.27 0.99 -6.08
N LEU A 238 -12.21 1.28 -6.97
CA LEU A 238 -12.72 0.35 -7.98
C LEU A 238 -11.66 0.10 -9.06
N VAL A 239 -11.09 1.16 -9.62
CA VAL A 239 -10.02 1.04 -10.62
C VAL A 239 -8.74 0.50 -9.98
N SER A 240 -8.41 0.87 -8.75
CA SER A 240 -7.25 0.32 -8.02
C SER A 240 -7.42 -1.18 -7.80
N ALA A 241 -8.58 -1.63 -7.35
CA ALA A 241 -8.88 -3.06 -7.18
C ALA A 241 -8.89 -3.83 -8.51
N LEU A 242 -9.37 -3.20 -9.60
CA LEU A 242 -9.36 -3.79 -10.94
C LEU A 242 -7.98 -3.77 -11.62
N SER A 243 -7.08 -2.87 -11.19
CA SER A 243 -5.71 -2.76 -11.69
C SER A 243 -4.74 -3.69 -10.97
N ILE A 244 -5.16 -4.29 -9.85
CA ILE A 244 -4.46 -5.46 -9.30
C ILE A 244 -4.57 -6.55 -10.38
N PRO A 245 -3.45 -7.06 -10.91
CA PRO A 245 -3.50 -8.08 -11.94
C PRO A 245 -4.37 -9.24 -11.46
N LYS A 246 -5.37 -9.61 -12.26
CA LYS A 246 -6.12 -10.87 -12.12
C LYS A 246 -5.20 -12.05 -12.45
N SER A 247 -4.10 -12.21 -11.74
CA SER A 247 -3.40 -13.48 -11.65
C SER A 247 -3.85 -14.14 -10.36
N SER A 248 -4.39 -15.36 -10.47
CA SER A 248 -4.90 -16.22 -9.38
C SER A 248 -6.43 -16.21 -9.20
N TYR A 249 -7.13 -16.76 -10.18
CA TYR A 249 -7.90 -17.99 -9.95
C TYR A 249 -7.33 -19.11 -10.82
#